data_AF-S6UNY9-F1
#
_entry.id   AF-S6UNY9-F1
#
_cell.length_a   1.000
_cell.length_b   1.000
_cell.length_c   1.000
_cell.angle_alpha   90.00
_cell.angle_beta   90.00
_cell.angle_gamma   90.00
#
_symmetry.space_group_name_H-M   'P 1'
#
loop_
_entity.id
_entity.type
_entity.pdbx_description
1 polymer ?
#
loop_
_entity_poly.entity_id
_entity_poly.type
_entity_poly.pdbx_seq_one_letter_code
_entity_poly.pdbx_strand_id
1 'polypeptide(L)'
;PLGGPLNVSTANTPISSMRSAQRTPTDLRVVIDLKKAVTPKSFTLAPNQQYGNRLVVDLFDNAADANPTPVIPDTAANTAP
;
A
#
# COMPACT_ATOMS: atom_id res chain seq x y z
N PRO A 1 15.25 -8.30 -17.62
CA PRO A 1 14.10 -7.51 -18.14
C PRO A 1 13.22 -7.11 -16.96
N LEU A 2 12.71 -5.87 -16.90
CA LEU A 2 11.88 -5.39 -15.77
C LEU A 2 10.46 -6.00 -15.75
N GLY A 3 10.14 -6.87 -16.71
CA GLY A 3 8.88 -7.61 -16.79
C GLY A 3 9.03 -9.05 -16.32
N GLY A 4 8.13 -9.49 -15.44
CA GLY A 4 8.08 -10.86 -14.92
C GLY A 4 7.08 -11.00 -13.77
N PRO A 5 6.76 -12.24 -13.35
CA PRO A 5 5.98 -12.46 -12.13
C PRO A 5 6.78 -12.00 -10.91
N LEU A 6 6.12 -11.28 -9.99
CA LEU A 6 6.72 -10.94 -8.70
C LEU A 6 6.37 -12.04 -7.69
N ASN A 7 7.38 -12.67 -7.11
CA ASN A 7 7.19 -13.74 -6.12
C ASN A 7 7.08 -13.14 -4.71
N VAL A 8 5.83 -12.89 -4.30
CA VAL A 8 5.47 -12.42 -2.97
C VAL A 8 4.42 -13.38 -2.39
N SER A 9 4.48 -13.66 -1.09
CA SER A 9 3.44 -14.46 -0.44
C SER A 9 2.12 -13.68 -0.44
N THR A 10 1.07 -14.27 -1.01
CA THR A 10 -0.27 -13.68 -1.08
C THR A 10 -1.30 -14.43 -0.22
N ALA A 11 -0.82 -15.33 0.64
CA ALA A 11 -1.66 -16.01 1.61
C ALA A 11 -2.27 -14.98 2.58
N ASN A 12 -3.56 -15.12 2.86
CA ASN A 12 -4.32 -14.23 3.75
C ASN A 12 -4.36 -12.75 3.32
N THR A 13 -4.11 -12.44 2.05
CA THR A 13 -4.29 -11.10 1.49
C THR A 13 -5.38 -11.09 0.41
N PRO A 14 -5.95 -9.92 0.05
CA PRO A 14 -6.85 -9.81 -1.09
C PRO A 14 -6.15 -9.99 -2.45
N ILE A 15 -4.82 -10.22 -2.49
CA ILE A 15 -4.04 -10.34 -3.72
C ILE A 15 -4.06 -11.79 -4.21
N SER A 16 -4.26 -11.99 -5.50
CA SER A 16 -4.14 -13.28 -6.20
C SER A 16 -2.76 -13.44 -6.83
N SER A 17 -2.31 -12.45 -7.60
CA SER A 17 -1.01 -12.44 -8.28
C SER A 17 -0.51 -11.02 -8.52
N MET A 18 0.79 -10.89 -8.75
CA MET A 18 1.41 -9.62 -9.12
C MET A 18 2.31 -9.80 -10.34
N ARG A 19 2.19 -8.88 -11.29
CA ARG A 19 2.89 -8.91 -12.57
C ARG A 19 3.48 -7.54 -12.85
N SER A 20 4.65 -7.50 -13.47
CA SER A 20 5.20 -6.26 -14.03
C SER A 20 5.47 -6.40 -15.53
N ALA A 21 5.40 -5.29 -16.22
CA ALA A 21 5.84 -5.16 -17.59
C ALA A 21 6.38 -3.76 -17.82
N GLN A 22 7.54 -3.68 -18.48
CA GLN A 22 8.06 -2.41 -18.94
C GLN A 22 7.16 -1.90 -20.07
N ARG A 23 6.66 -0.66 -19.94
CA ARG A 23 5.78 -0.03 -20.94
C ARG A 23 6.58 0.84 -21.92
N THR A 24 7.59 1.54 -21.42
CA THR A 24 8.54 2.36 -22.18
C THR A 24 9.93 2.19 -21.54
N PRO A 25 11.02 2.74 -22.12
CA PRO A 25 12.34 2.69 -21.49
C PRO A 25 12.38 3.22 -20.05
N THR A 26 11.49 4.14 -19.69
CA THR A 26 11.44 4.79 -18.36
C THR A 26 10.24 4.39 -17.50
N ASP A 27 9.25 3.69 -18.08
CA ASP A 27 7.98 3.44 -17.40
C ASP A 27 7.78 1.95 -17.12
N LEU A 28 7.50 1.64 -15.86
CA LEU A 28 7.10 0.31 -15.41
C LEU A 28 5.60 0.28 -15.12
N ARG A 29 4.89 -0.71 -15.64
CA ARG A 29 3.53 -1.04 -15.21
C ARG A 29 3.59 -2.20 -14.23
N VAL A 30 2.95 -2.03 -13.08
CA VAL A 30 2.66 -3.11 -12.13
C VAL A 30 1.16 -3.39 -12.16
N VAL A 31 0.78 -4.66 -12.21
CA VAL A 31 -0.60 -5.14 -12.16
C VAL A 31 -0.74 -6.04 -10.95
N ILE A 32 -1.73 -5.75 -10.10
CA ILE A 32 -2.07 -6.52 -8.92
C ILE A 32 -3.44 -7.14 -9.19
N ASP A 33 -3.47 -8.45 -9.38
CA ASP A 33 -4.72 -9.19 -9.56
C ASP A 33 -5.31 -9.48 -8.19
N LEU A 34 -6.61 -9.25 -8.00
CA LEU A 34 -7.27 -9.30 -6.69
C LEU A 34 -8.34 -10.40 -6.62
N LYS A 35 -8.54 -10.95 -5.43
CA LYS A 35 -9.59 -11.95 -5.11
C LYS A 35 -10.97 -11.31 -4.95
N LYS A 36 -11.01 -10.03 -4.58
CA LYS A 36 -12.21 -9.24 -4.34
C LYS A 36 -11.94 -7.76 -4.64
N ALA A 37 -13.02 -6.97 -4.73
CA ALA A 37 -12.91 -5.52 -4.79
C ALA A 37 -12.28 -4.96 -3.52
N VAL A 38 -11.46 -3.92 -3.66
CA VAL A 38 -10.79 -3.17 -2.58
C VAL A 38 -10.80 -1.67 -2.92
N THR A 39 -10.57 -0.84 -1.92
CA THR A 39 -10.31 0.59 -2.09
C THR A 39 -8.81 0.86 -1.98
N PRO A 40 -8.11 1.19 -3.09
CA PRO A 40 -6.68 1.43 -3.06
C PRO A 40 -6.35 2.86 -2.58
N LYS A 41 -5.23 3.01 -1.86
CA LYS A 41 -4.62 4.30 -1.56
C LYS A 41 -3.12 4.21 -1.79
N SER A 42 -2.53 5.25 -2.38
CA SER A 42 -1.10 5.27 -2.69
C SER A 42 -0.43 6.54 -2.23
N PHE A 43 0.81 6.43 -1.80
CA PHE A 43 1.66 7.57 -1.45
C PHE A 43 3.14 7.19 -1.64
N THR A 44 4.00 8.21 -1.76
CA THR A 44 5.44 8.02 -1.86
C THR A 44 6.12 8.33 -0.54
N LEU A 45 7.19 7.61 -0.24
CA LEU A 45 8.09 7.90 0.88
C LEU A 45 9.44 8.33 0.33
N ALA A 46 9.94 9.43 0.88
CA ALA A 46 11.33 9.84 0.68
C ALA A 46 12.28 8.74 1.17
N PRO A 47 13.50 8.67 0.61
CA PRO A 47 14.53 7.77 1.08
C PRO A 47 14.91 8.08 2.54
N ASN A 48 15.38 7.07 3.24
CA ASN A 48 16.01 7.20 4.56
C ASN A 48 17.36 6.47 4.57
N GLN A 49 18.01 6.35 5.72
CA GLN A 49 19.34 5.72 5.84
C GLN A 49 19.37 4.25 5.36
N GLN A 50 18.25 3.54 5.41
CA GLN A 50 18.18 2.09 5.12
C GLN A 50 17.53 1.77 3.77
N TYR A 51 16.64 2.64 3.28
CA TYR A 51 15.82 2.37 2.10
C TYR A 51 15.76 3.57 1.16
N GLY A 52 15.81 3.31 -0.15
CA GLY A 52 15.66 4.32 -1.20
C GLY A 52 14.23 4.88 -1.30
N ASN A 53 13.92 5.54 -2.43
CA ASN A 53 12.57 6.01 -2.77
C ASN A 53 11.57 4.85 -2.76
N ARG A 54 10.42 5.00 -2.10
CA ARG A 54 9.39 3.95 -2.04
C ARG A 54 8.05 4.47 -2.52
N LEU A 55 7.33 3.64 -3.27
CA LEU A 55 5.90 3.76 -3.51
C LEU A 55 5.19 2.78 -2.58
N VAL A 56 4.25 3.27 -1.79
CA VAL A 56 3.39 2.44 -0.93
C VAL A 56 2.00 2.43 -1.54
N VAL A 57 1.40 1.25 -1.61
CA VAL A 57 0.02 1.04 -2.07
C VAL A 57 -0.71 0.19 -1.04
N ASP A 58 -1.62 0.81 -0.32
CA ASP A 58 -2.49 0.14 0.65
C ASP A 58 -3.79 -0.28 -0.04
N LEU A 59 -4.26 -1.48 0.27
CA LEU A 59 -5.48 -2.06 -0.28
C LEU A 59 -6.48 -2.31 0.86
N PHE A 60 -7.49 -1.45 0.97
CA PHE A 60 -8.48 -1.52 2.04
C PHE A 60 -9.71 -2.30 1.62
N ASP A 61 -10.26 -3.11 2.52
CA ASP A 61 -11.50 -3.84 2.28
C ASP A 61 -12.72 -2.90 2.18
N ASN A 62 -12.73 -1.83 2.99
CA ASN A 62 -13.80 -0.83 3.00
C ASN A 62 -13.25 0.57 2.73
N ALA A 63 -14.06 1.42 2.08
CA ALA A 63 -13.67 2.79 1.75
C ALA A 63 -13.41 3.66 2.99
N ALA A 64 -14.12 3.42 4.10
CA ALA A 64 -13.93 4.14 5.36
C ALA A 64 -12.51 3.95 5.93
N ASP A 65 -11.94 2.76 5.77
CA ASP A 65 -10.61 2.42 6.29
C ASP A 65 -9.50 3.14 5.49
N ALA A 66 -9.76 3.47 4.22
CA ALA A 66 -8.83 4.21 3.37
C ALA A 66 -8.69 5.69 3.76
N ASN A 67 -9.66 6.23 4.50
CA ASN A 67 -9.64 7.59 4.98
C ASN A 67 -10.03 7.65 6.46
N PRO A 68 -9.15 7.15 7.36
CA PRO A 68 -9.45 7.21 8.78
C PRO A 68 -9.57 8.68 9.18
N THR A 69 -10.73 9.05 9.72
CA THR A 69 -10.86 10.31 10.43
C THR A 69 -9.82 10.35 11.54
N PRO A 70 -9.05 11.44 11.70
CA PRO A 70 -8.11 11.57 12.80
C PRO A 70 -8.85 11.37 14.12
N VAL A 71 -8.64 10.24 14.78
CA VAL A 71 -9.04 10.07 16.17
C VAL A 71 -8.02 10.83 16.99
N ILE A 72 -8.43 11.97 17.55
CA ILE A 72 -7.62 12.65 18.57
C ILE A 72 -7.71 11.76 19.81
N PRO A 73 -6.63 11.15 20.31
CA PRO A 73 -6.68 10.43 21.58
C PRO A 73 -7.00 11.45 22.67
N ASP A 74 -8.11 11.25 23.38
CA ASP A 74 -8.56 12.12 24.46
C ASP A 74 -7.73 11.94 25.75
N THR A 75 -6.41 11.76 25.68
CA THR A 75 -5.59 11.68 26.90
C THR A 75 -5.20 13.08 27.37
N ALA A 76 -6.19 13.86 27.80
CA ALA A 76 -5.98 15.12 28.50
C ALA A 76 -7.17 15.49 29.42
N ALA A 77 -7.69 14.55 30.21
CA ALA A 77 -8.57 14.89 31.33
C ALA A 77 -8.58 13.77 32.37
N ASN A 78 -7.67 13.86 33.36
CA ASN A 78 -7.87 13.49 34.77
C ASN A 78 -6.66 12.78 35.39
N THR A 79 -5.68 13.56 35.88
CA THR A 79 -4.98 13.27 37.13
C THR A 79 -4.57 14.58 37.80
N ALA A 80 -5.45 15.11 38.66
CA ALA A 80 -5.07 15.98 39.76
C ALA A 80 -5.93 15.60 40.98
N PRO A 81 -5.28 15.19 42.07
CA PRO A 81 -5.58 15.80 43.37
C PRO A 81 -4.45 16.72 43.82
#